data_AF-A0A290HGH2-F1
#
_entry.id   AF-A0A290HGH2-F1
#
_cell.length_a   1.000
_cell.length_b   1.000
_cell.length_c   1.000
_cell.angle_alpha   90.00
_cell.angle_beta   90.00
_cell.angle_gamma   90.00
#
_symmetry.space_group_name_H-M   'P 1'
#
loop_
_entity.id
_entity.type
_entity.pdbx_description
1 polymer ?
#
loop_
_entity_poly.entity_id
_entity_poly.type
_entity_poly.pdbx_seq_one_letter_code
_entity_poly.pdbx_strand_id
1 'polypeptide(L)'
;MLRMIVLTLFPLFLWAAQPNTGENIWVKVGQIYGIEPRLLYSIAKVESDLDRYVVAFSANKMTPQQAQELSTFLRQKGIESKMYSQVIAIKSKNKEQFKMVVHFLYTHNYPRFDMGIMQINSIHKPLLDKANISLYDLFDPNTNIQVGAYILATCFIRHKNNKDAINAYNGKIDDNPYSAKVYKEFQKLYNFYQKDKTKLYYRDPS
;
A
#
# COMPACT_ATOMS: atom_id res chain seq x y z
N MET A 1 38.32 -50.17 -40.12
CA MET A 1 38.38 -48.72 -39.83
C MET A 1 37.12 -48.34 -39.07
N LEU A 2 37.19 -48.29 -37.74
CA LEU A 2 36.05 -48.04 -36.87
C LEU A 2 36.06 -46.55 -36.49
N ARG A 3 35.11 -45.76 -37.01
CA ARG A 3 34.92 -44.36 -36.62
C ARG A 3 34.24 -44.34 -35.25
N MET A 4 35.01 -44.05 -34.20
CA MET A 4 34.50 -43.81 -32.85
C MET A 4 34.07 -42.34 -32.77
N ILE A 5 32.76 -42.08 -32.85
CA ILE A 5 32.18 -40.77 -32.55
C ILE A 5 31.97 -40.72 -31.04
N VAL A 6 32.80 -39.95 -30.34
CA VAL A 6 32.61 -39.65 -28.91
C VAL A 6 31.56 -38.55 -28.82
N LEU A 7 30.30 -38.93 -28.58
CA LEU A 7 29.25 -38.02 -28.17
C LEU A 7 29.45 -37.69 -26.69
N THR A 8 30.11 -36.58 -26.40
CA THR A 8 30.10 -35.98 -25.06
C THR A 8 28.69 -35.47 -24.77
N LEU A 9 27.91 -36.25 -24.02
CA LEU A 9 26.65 -35.80 -23.44
C LEU A 9 26.95 -34.75 -22.37
N PHE A 10 26.78 -33.48 -22.73
CA PHE A 10 26.67 -32.39 -21.76
C PHE A 10 25.39 -32.62 -20.93
N PRO A 11 25.45 -32.73 -19.60
CA PRO A 11 24.24 -32.73 -18.81
C PRO A 11 23.64 -31.32 -18.91
N LEU A 12 22.59 -31.19 -19.72
CA LEU A 12 21.67 -30.07 -19.70
C LEU A 12 21.01 -30.05 -18.32
N PHE A 13 21.64 -29.37 -17.36
CA PHE A 13 20.95 -28.85 -16.19
C PHE A 13 19.99 -27.76 -16.69
N LEU A 14 18.83 -28.20 -17.19
CA LEU A 14 17.66 -27.34 -17.31
C LEU A 14 17.21 -27.03 -15.88
N TRP A 15 17.74 -25.94 -15.31
CA TRP A 15 17.05 -25.27 -14.22
C TRP A 15 15.80 -24.65 -14.84
N ALA A 16 14.74 -25.44 -14.95
CA ALA A 16 13.42 -24.89 -15.13
C ALA A 16 13.16 -24.01 -13.90
N ALA A 17 13.29 -22.69 -14.04
CA ALA A 17 12.79 -21.75 -13.05
C ALA A 17 11.28 -22.01 -12.97
N GLN A 18 10.88 -22.76 -11.96
CA GLN A 18 9.47 -23.00 -11.66
C GLN A 18 8.83 -21.62 -11.47
N PRO A 19 7.73 -21.29 -12.15
CA PRO A 19 6.99 -20.07 -11.84
C PRO A 19 6.53 -20.19 -10.39
N ASN A 20 7.00 -19.30 -9.51
CA ASN A 20 6.58 -19.25 -8.10
C ASN A 20 5.10 -18.80 -8.03
N THR A 21 4.17 -19.72 -8.29
CA THR A 21 2.75 -19.53 -7.99
C THR A 21 2.58 -19.66 -6.48
N GLY A 22 2.83 -18.56 -5.76
CA GLY A 22 2.77 -18.47 -4.30
C GLY A 22 3.65 -17.39 -3.67
N GLU A 23 4.31 -16.53 -4.46
CA GLU A 23 5.13 -15.46 -3.90
C GLU A 23 4.27 -14.38 -3.22
N ASN A 24 4.60 -14.11 -1.96
CA ASN A 24 3.93 -13.11 -1.14
C ASN A 24 3.99 -11.70 -1.79
N ILE A 25 2.88 -10.97 -1.79
CA ILE A 25 2.76 -9.68 -2.49
C ILE A 25 3.83 -8.67 -2.06
N TRP A 26 4.19 -8.62 -0.77
CA TRP A 26 5.19 -7.69 -0.26
C TRP A 26 6.59 -7.97 -0.82
N VAL A 27 6.93 -9.26 -0.96
CA VAL A 27 8.19 -9.72 -1.56
C VAL A 27 8.20 -9.39 -3.04
N LYS A 28 7.15 -9.79 -3.76
CA LYS A 28 7.02 -9.55 -5.20
C LYS A 28 7.12 -8.06 -5.54
N VAL A 29 6.33 -7.22 -4.87
CA VAL A 29 6.29 -5.77 -5.11
C VAL A 29 7.60 -5.12 -4.67
N GLY A 30 8.18 -5.56 -3.55
CA GLY A 30 9.49 -5.10 -3.11
C GLY A 30 10.58 -5.35 -4.16
N GLN A 31 10.62 -6.55 -4.75
CA GLN A 31 11.56 -6.86 -5.84
C GLN A 31 11.33 -5.98 -7.07
N ILE A 32 10.08 -5.79 -7.50
CA ILE A 32 9.74 -4.98 -8.70
C ILE A 32 10.26 -3.54 -8.57
N TYR A 33 10.08 -2.93 -7.40
CA TYR A 33 10.42 -1.52 -7.19
C TYR A 33 11.77 -1.31 -6.49
N GLY A 34 12.52 -2.38 -6.21
CA GLY A 34 13.77 -2.30 -5.46
C GLY A 34 13.59 -1.80 -4.01
N ILE A 35 12.44 -2.08 -3.40
CA ILE A 35 12.11 -1.66 -2.04
C ILE A 35 12.14 -2.88 -1.12
N GLU A 36 12.74 -2.71 0.05
CA GLU A 36 12.81 -3.76 1.05
C GLU A 36 11.38 -4.16 1.51
N PRO A 37 10.98 -5.46 1.47
CA PRO A 37 9.60 -5.87 1.77
C PRO A 37 9.10 -5.55 3.19
N ARG A 38 9.95 -5.62 4.22
CA ARG A 38 9.60 -5.18 5.59
C ARG A 38 9.38 -3.68 5.64
N LEU A 39 10.08 -2.87 4.85
CA LEU A 39 9.82 -1.43 4.76
C LEU A 39 8.44 -1.14 4.18
N LEU A 40 8.07 -1.79 3.06
CA LEU A 40 6.72 -1.67 2.49
C LEU A 40 5.64 -2.08 3.49
N TYR A 41 5.82 -3.23 4.15
CA TYR A 41 4.89 -3.72 5.16
C TYR A 41 4.79 -2.77 6.36
N SER A 42 5.91 -2.19 6.80
CA SER A 42 5.95 -1.24 7.91
C SER A 42 5.21 0.05 7.57
N ILE A 43 5.33 0.53 6.35
CA ILE A 43 4.54 1.66 5.84
C ILE A 43 3.05 1.32 5.89
N ALA A 44 2.63 0.18 5.34
CA ALA A 44 1.24 -0.25 5.40
C ALA A 44 0.70 -0.37 6.84
N LYS A 45 1.54 -0.84 7.77
CA LYS A 45 1.22 -0.94 9.20
C LYS A 45 1.01 0.43 9.83
N VAL A 46 1.84 1.41 9.50
CA VAL A 46 1.71 2.80 9.99
C VAL A 46 0.51 3.51 9.36
N GLU A 47 0.27 3.28 8.06
CA GLU A 47 -0.79 3.94 7.30
C GLU A 47 -2.19 3.49 7.72
N SER A 48 -2.40 2.18 7.81
CA SER A 48 -3.76 1.62 7.96
C SER A 48 -3.88 0.57 9.05
N ASP A 49 -2.79 0.22 9.74
CA ASP A 49 -2.71 -0.99 10.56
C ASP A 49 -2.96 -2.28 9.75
N LEU A 50 -2.67 -2.25 8.44
CA LEU A 50 -3.00 -3.28 7.43
C LEU A 50 -4.50 -3.41 7.12
N ASP A 51 -5.30 -2.41 7.49
CA ASP A 51 -6.73 -2.37 7.17
C ASP A 51 -6.94 -2.08 5.67
N ARG A 52 -7.59 -3.01 4.98
CA ARG A 52 -7.83 -2.95 3.54
C ARG A 52 -8.91 -1.94 3.16
N TYR A 53 -9.82 -1.64 4.09
CA TYR A 53 -11.09 -0.98 3.80
C TYR A 53 -11.31 0.24 4.68
N VAL A 54 -10.26 1.05 4.83
CA VAL A 54 -10.28 2.31 5.57
C VAL A 54 -10.09 3.51 4.65
N VAL A 55 -10.92 4.53 4.84
CA VAL A 55 -10.77 5.85 4.22
C VAL A 55 -10.46 6.86 5.32
N ALA A 56 -9.52 7.76 5.08
CA ALA A 56 -9.21 8.86 6.00
C ALA A 56 -9.16 10.22 5.28
N PHE A 57 -9.61 11.29 5.93
CA PHE A 57 -9.47 12.66 5.42
C PHE A 57 -9.60 13.69 6.53
N SER A 58 -9.19 14.92 6.23
CA SER A 58 -9.25 16.03 7.18
C SER A 58 -10.66 16.63 7.26
N ALA A 59 -11.24 16.63 8.47
CA ALA A 59 -12.55 17.20 8.75
C ALA A 59 -12.59 18.71 8.52
N ASN A 60 -11.51 19.42 8.84
CA ASN A 60 -11.40 20.88 8.71
C ASN A 60 -11.49 21.40 7.27
N LYS A 61 -11.42 20.51 6.28
CA LYS A 61 -11.55 20.88 4.87
C LYS A 61 -12.98 20.73 4.35
N MET A 62 -13.89 20.16 5.12
CA MET A 62 -15.29 20.00 4.73
C MET A 62 -16.10 21.27 4.99
N THR A 63 -17.10 21.51 4.15
CA THR A 63 -18.16 22.48 4.46
C THR A 63 -19.11 21.92 5.52
N PRO A 64 -19.87 22.77 6.25
CA PRO A 64 -20.92 22.30 7.15
C PRO A 64 -21.96 21.41 6.46
N GLN A 65 -22.27 21.70 5.20
CA GLN A 65 -23.17 20.89 4.39
C GLN A 65 -22.58 19.49 4.14
N GLN A 66 -21.32 19.40 3.73
CA GLN A 66 -20.64 18.11 3.54
C GLN A 66 -20.59 17.31 4.85
N ALA A 67 -20.33 17.94 5.98
CA ALA A 67 -20.35 17.25 7.28
C ALA A 67 -21.72 16.64 7.59
N GLN A 68 -22.81 17.38 7.32
CA GLN A 68 -24.18 16.91 7.53
C GLN A 68 -24.57 15.78 6.57
N GLU A 69 -24.23 15.92 5.29
CA GLU A 69 -24.50 14.92 4.25
C GLU A 69 -23.75 13.62 4.53
N LEU A 70 -22.47 13.69 4.88
CA LEU A 70 -21.67 12.54 5.25
C LEU A 70 -22.25 11.82 6.47
N SER A 71 -22.61 12.54 7.53
CA SER A 71 -23.22 11.96 8.72
C SER A 71 -24.52 11.22 8.39
N THR A 72 -25.35 11.83 7.52
CA THR A 72 -26.60 11.21 7.06
C THR A 72 -26.34 9.95 6.24
N PHE A 73 -25.41 10.01 5.28
CA PHE A 73 -25.00 8.87 4.46
C PHE A 73 -24.50 7.70 5.32
N LEU A 74 -23.57 7.96 6.24
CA LEU A 74 -22.98 6.94 7.11
C LEU A 74 -24.04 6.28 8.01
N ARG A 75 -24.93 7.09 8.62
CA ARG A 75 -26.05 6.58 9.43
C ARG A 75 -26.99 5.70 8.62
N GLN A 76 -27.38 6.13 7.42
CA GLN A 76 -28.26 5.36 6.53
C GLN A 76 -27.65 4.02 6.09
N LYS A 77 -26.33 3.96 5.94
CA LYS A 77 -25.61 2.75 5.53
C LYS A 77 -25.14 1.88 6.71
N GLY A 78 -25.34 2.33 7.94
CA GLY A 78 -24.84 1.66 9.15
C GLY A 78 -23.31 1.52 9.12
N ILE A 79 -22.60 2.58 8.73
CA ILE A 79 -21.14 2.63 8.66
C ILE A 79 -20.65 3.56 9.76
N GLU A 80 -19.74 3.08 10.59
CA GLU A 80 -19.14 3.88 11.66
C GLU A 80 -17.93 4.67 11.16
N SER A 81 -17.79 5.88 11.70
CA SER A 81 -16.59 6.71 11.54
C SER A 81 -16.01 7.06 12.90
N LYS A 82 -14.69 7.14 12.99
CA LYS A 82 -13.96 7.63 14.17
C LYS A 82 -13.29 8.96 13.85
N MET A 83 -13.32 9.89 14.80
CA MET A 83 -12.62 11.16 14.71
C MET A 83 -11.37 11.12 15.59
N TYR A 84 -10.23 11.45 15.02
CA TYR A 84 -8.94 11.56 15.70
C TYR A 84 -8.41 12.97 15.48
N SER A 85 -8.60 13.84 16.48
CA SER A 85 -8.35 15.28 16.32
C SER A 85 -9.12 15.81 15.10
N GLN A 86 -8.43 16.20 14.03
CA GLN A 86 -9.04 16.76 12.81
C GLN A 86 -9.13 15.78 11.64
N VAL A 87 -8.94 14.48 11.89
CA VAL A 87 -9.02 13.43 10.88
C VAL A 87 -10.24 12.55 11.16
N ILE A 88 -11.05 12.33 10.13
CA ILE A 88 -12.12 11.33 10.14
C ILE A 88 -11.56 10.07 9.48
N ALA A 89 -11.72 8.93 10.15
CA ALA A 89 -11.42 7.61 9.63
C ALA A 89 -12.71 6.78 9.55
N ILE A 90 -13.04 6.30 8.35
CA ILE A 90 -14.23 5.49 8.09
C ILE A 90 -13.75 4.07 7.79
N LYS A 91 -14.10 3.12 8.68
CA LYS A 91 -13.77 1.71 8.51
C LYS A 91 -14.96 0.98 7.92
N SER A 92 -14.74 0.26 6.83
CA SER A 92 -15.76 -0.51 6.13
C SER A 92 -15.57 -2.00 6.40
N LYS A 93 -16.66 -2.73 6.60
CA LYS A 93 -16.60 -4.17 6.93
C LYS A 93 -16.20 -5.06 5.77
N ASN A 94 -16.39 -4.57 4.54
CA ASN A 94 -16.14 -5.30 3.30
C ASN A 94 -15.90 -4.33 2.13
N LYS A 95 -15.50 -4.90 0.99
CA LYS A 95 -15.20 -4.17 -0.25
C LYS A 95 -16.39 -3.36 -0.77
N GLU A 96 -17.63 -3.84 -0.61
CA GLU A 96 -18.82 -3.12 -1.09
C GLU A 96 -19.10 -1.86 -0.27
N GLN A 97 -19.04 -1.93 1.06
CA GLN A 97 -19.15 -0.72 1.89
C GLN A 97 -18.03 0.27 1.58
N PHE A 98 -16.80 -0.23 1.41
CA PHE A 98 -15.66 0.61 1.06
C PHE A 98 -15.87 1.33 -0.27
N LYS A 99 -16.35 0.60 -1.29
CA LYS A 99 -16.74 1.16 -2.58
C LYS A 99 -17.79 2.25 -2.44
N MET A 100 -18.82 2.02 -1.64
CA MET A 100 -19.87 3.02 -1.42
C MET A 100 -19.33 4.31 -0.80
N VAL A 101 -18.45 4.19 0.21
CA VAL A 101 -17.83 5.34 0.88
C VAL A 101 -16.94 6.11 -0.10
N VAL A 102 -16.01 5.44 -0.78
CA VAL A 102 -15.11 6.11 -1.73
C VAL A 102 -15.89 6.74 -2.88
N HIS A 103 -16.88 6.03 -3.43
CA HIS A 103 -17.73 6.57 -4.49
C HIS A 103 -18.47 7.82 -4.04
N PHE A 104 -19.08 7.81 -2.84
CA PHE A 104 -19.78 8.96 -2.28
C PHE A 104 -18.85 10.18 -2.15
N LEU A 105 -17.70 10.02 -1.52
CA LEU A 105 -16.74 11.12 -1.34
C LEU A 105 -16.24 11.67 -2.68
N TYR A 106 -15.93 10.79 -3.62
CA TYR A 106 -15.38 11.17 -4.92
C TYR A 106 -16.40 11.92 -5.80
N THR A 107 -17.63 11.42 -5.91
CA THR A 107 -18.65 12.03 -6.79
C THR A 107 -19.26 13.30 -6.22
N HIS A 108 -19.19 13.50 -4.90
CA HIS A 108 -19.73 14.69 -4.23
C HIS A 108 -18.63 15.73 -3.91
N ASN A 109 -17.46 15.62 -4.56
CA ASN A 109 -16.36 16.59 -4.46
C ASN A 109 -15.91 16.88 -3.01
N TYR A 110 -15.79 15.83 -2.20
CA TYR A 110 -15.21 15.96 -0.87
C TYR A 110 -13.71 16.33 -0.96
N PRO A 111 -13.13 16.87 0.12
CA PRO A 111 -11.69 17.07 0.21
C PRO A 111 -10.91 15.80 -0.11
N ARG A 112 -9.64 15.98 -0.50
CA ARG A 112 -8.71 14.86 -0.73
C ARG A 112 -8.72 13.90 0.46
N PHE A 113 -8.71 12.61 0.13
CA PHE A 113 -8.83 11.53 1.08
C PHE A 113 -7.84 10.42 0.73
N ASP A 114 -7.43 9.69 1.75
CA ASP A 114 -6.53 8.56 1.70
C ASP A 114 -7.34 7.26 1.75
N MET A 115 -6.93 6.23 1.00
CA MET A 115 -7.73 5.02 0.88
C MET A 115 -6.91 3.72 0.86
N GLY A 116 -7.43 2.73 1.59
CA GLY A 116 -6.96 1.35 1.57
C GLY A 116 -5.67 1.13 2.36
N ILE A 117 -5.06 -0.03 2.12
CA ILE A 117 -3.99 -0.58 2.95
C ILE A 117 -2.71 0.29 2.97
N MET A 118 -2.40 0.97 1.88
CA MET A 118 -1.28 1.91 1.78
C MET A 118 -1.71 3.37 1.93
N GLN A 119 -2.98 3.65 2.24
CA GLN A 119 -3.55 5.00 2.35
C GLN A 119 -3.21 5.90 1.15
N ILE A 120 -3.46 5.40 -0.07
CA ILE A 120 -3.19 6.15 -1.29
C ILE A 120 -4.11 7.38 -1.37
N ASN A 121 -3.52 8.57 -1.42
CA ASN A 121 -4.27 9.81 -1.50
C ASN A 121 -4.94 9.99 -2.87
N SER A 122 -6.18 10.47 -2.89
CA SER A 122 -6.95 10.74 -4.11
C SER A 122 -6.33 11.80 -5.04
N ILE A 123 -5.35 12.58 -4.56
CA ILE A 123 -4.52 13.46 -5.39
C ILE A 123 -3.80 12.72 -6.52
N HIS A 124 -3.52 11.43 -6.35
CA HIS A 124 -2.81 10.63 -7.34
C HIS A 124 -3.68 10.22 -8.53
N LYS A 125 -4.96 10.63 -8.60
CA LYS A 125 -5.86 10.32 -9.70
C LYS A 125 -5.25 10.56 -11.11
N PRO A 126 -4.54 11.68 -11.39
CA PRO A 126 -3.89 11.86 -12.70
C PRO A 126 -2.75 10.86 -12.97
N LEU A 127 -2.07 10.36 -11.93
CA LEU A 127 -1.08 9.30 -12.05
C LEU A 127 -1.74 7.96 -12.35
N LEU A 128 -2.86 7.66 -11.69
CA LEU A 128 -3.63 6.44 -11.93
C LEU A 128 -4.20 6.41 -13.35
N ASP A 129 -4.78 7.52 -13.82
CA ASP A 129 -5.34 7.65 -15.16
C ASP A 129 -4.27 7.41 -16.24
N LYS A 130 -3.04 7.92 -16.04
CA LYS A 130 -1.90 7.65 -16.94
C LYS A 130 -1.49 6.18 -17.00
N ALA A 131 -1.75 5.42 -15.93
CA ALA A 131 -1.48 4.00 -15.85
C ALA A 131 -2.68 3.13 -16.27
N ASN A 132 -3.79 3.73 -16.73
CA ASN A 132 -5.07 3.05 -16.97
C ASN A 132 -5.60 2.30 -15.73
N ILE A 133 -5.31 2.84 -14.55
CA ILE A 133 -5.83 2.35 -13.27
C ILE A 133 -6.95 3.30 -12.84
N SER A 134 -8.15 2.77 -12.65
CA SER A 134 -9.25 3.53 -12.06
C SER A 134 -9.05 3.71 -10.56
N LEU A 135 -9.69 4.72 -9.97
CA LEU A 135 -9.69 4.88 -8.51
C LEU A 135 -10.28 3.64 -7.80
N TYR A 136 -11.21 2.95 -8.44
CA TYR A 136 -11.88 1.76 -7.91
C TYR A 136 -10.99 0.52 -7.88
N ASP A 137 -9.94 0.47 -8.70
CA ASP A 137 -8.98 -0.63 -8.69
C ASP A 137 -8.16 -0.65 -7.40
N LEU A 138 -8.03 0.50 -6.70
CA LEU A 138 -7.39 0.59 -5.40
C LEU A 138 -8.14 -0.14 -4.27
N PHE A 139 -9.34 -0.68 -4.55
CA PHE A 139 -10.08 -1.50 -3.60
C PHE A 139 -9.57 -2.95 -3.57
N ASP A 140 -8.78 -3.32 -4.57
CA ASP A 140 -7.94 -4.51 -4.50
C ASP A 140 -6.66 -4.18 -3.71
N PRO A 141 -6.37 -4.91 -2.61
CA PRO A 141 -5.20 -4.60 -1.80
C PRO A 141 -3.89 -4.80 -2.55
N ASN A 142 -3.80 -5.73 -3.51
CA ASN A 142 -2.57 -5.96 -4.28
C ASN A 142 -2.31 -4.80 -5.24
N THR A 143 -3.36 -4.26 -5.88
CA THR A 143 -3.25 -3.02 -6.67
C THR A 143 -2.86 -1.85 -5.79
N ASN A 144 -3.49 -1.70 -4.61
CA ASN A 144 -3.19 -0.62 -3.67
C ASN A 144 -1.71 -0.65 -3.21
N ILE A 145 -1.18 -1.84 -2.91
CA ILE A 145 0.23 -2.07 -2.55
C ILE A 145 1.18 -1.71 -3.71
N GLN A 146 0.86 -2.15 -4.93
CA GLN A 146 1.66 -1.81 -6.11
C GLN A 146 1.73 -0.30 -6.35
N VAL A 147 0.60 0.38 -6.27
CA VAL A 147 0.53 1.85 -6.43
C VAL A 147 1.31 2.55 -5.31
N GLY A 148 1.17 2.12 -4.06
CA GLY A 148 1.92 2.67 -2.94
C GLY A 148 3.43 2.50 -3.10
N ALA A 149 3.87 1.32 -3.53
CA ALA A 149 5.27 1.05 -3.80
C ALA A 149 5.82 1.90 -4.96
N TYR A 150 5.05 2.10 -6.03
CA TYR A 150 5.44 2.99 -7.13
C TYR A 150 5.61 4.45 -6.67
N ILE A 151 4.68 4.95 -5.86
CA ILE A 151 4.77 6.31 -5.28
C ILE A 151 6.02 6.42 -4.41
N LEU A 152 6.25 5.44 -3.53
CA LEU A 152 7.43 5.41 -2.65
C LEU A 152 8.75 5.33 -3.45
N ALA A 153 8.81 4.51 -4.49
CA ALA A 153 9.97 4.45 -5.39
C ALA A 153 10.26 5.82 -6.04
N THR A 154 9.19 6.53 -6.44
CA THR A 154 9.32 7.89 -6.98
C THR A 154 9.84 8.87 -5.93
N CYS A 155 9.45 8.72 -4.66
CA CYS A 155 10.03 9.50 -3.56
C CYS A 155 11.53 9.20 -3.39
N PHE A 156 11.94 7.93 -3.43
CA PHE A 156 13.37 7.57 -3.34
C PHE A 156 14.21 8.16 -4.47
N ILE A 157 13.67 8.24 -5.70
CA ILE A 157 14.35 8.88 -6.83
C ILE A 157 14.54 10.39 -6.61
N ARG A 158 13.57 11.05 -5.94
CA ARG A 158 13.54 12.51 -5.79
C ARG A 158 14.34 13.04 -4.60
N HIS A 159 14.66 12.19 -3.62
CA HIS A 159 15.24 12.60 -2.36
C HIS A 159 16.60 11.94 -2.10
N LYS A 160 17.53 12.71 -1.53
CA LYS A 160 18.93 12.28 -1.35
C LYS A 160 19.11 11.23 -0.26
N ASN A 161 18.14 11.09 0.65
CA ASN A 161 18.21 10.16 1.77
C ASN A 161 16.86 9.49 2.03
N ASN A 162 16.91 8.34 2.70
CA ASN A 162 15.73 7.51 2.93
C ASN A 162 14.71 8.17 3.87
N LYS A 163 15.16 8.95 4.85
CA LYS A 163 14.28 9.65 5.79
C LYS A 163 13.35 10.60 5.04
N ASP A 164 13.91 11.43 4.17
CA ASP A 164 13.16 12.42 3.40
C ASP A 164 12.25 11.75 2.37
N ALA A 165 12.71 10.68 1.72
CA ALA A 165 11.87 9.90 0.80
C ALA A 165 10.64 9.29 1.50
N ILE A 166 10.83 8.68 2.67
CA ILE A 166 9.74 8.10 3.46
C ILE A 166 8.82 9.19 4.00
N ASN A 167 9.34 10.32 4.47
CA ASN A 167 8.52 11.46 4.88
C ASN A 167 7.71 12.04 3.70
N ALA A 168 8.31 12.14 2.52
CA ALA A 168 7.66 12.64 1.32
C ALA A 168 6.48 11.76 0.87
N TYR A 169 6.54 10.44 1.08
CA TYR A 169 5.41 9.54 0.85
C TYR A 169 4.16 9.99 1.62
N ASN A 170 4.33 10.40 2.88
CA ASN A 170 3.26 10.91 3.73
C ASN A 170 2.86 12.38 3.41
N GLY A 171 3.55 13.03 2.47
CA GLY A 171 3.17 14.34 1.91
C GLY A 171 3.88 15.57 2.47
N LYS A 172 4.81 15.42 3.43
CA LYS A 172 5.68 16.51 3.93
C LYS A 172 7.05 15.99 4.32
N ILE A 173 8.11 16.75 4.03
CA ILE A 173 9.50 16.35 4.33
C ILE A 173 9.93 16.86 5.70
N ASP A 174 9.84 18.18 5.88
CA ASP A 174 10.27 18.89 7.09
C ASP A 174 9.25 18.73 8.22
N ASP A 175 9.76 18.71 9.46
CA ASP A 175 8.99 18.54 10.70
C ASP A 175 8.01 17.35 10.68
N ASN A 176 8.34 16.31 9.90
CA ASN A 176 7.52 15.13 9.76
C ASN A 176 8.12 13.94 10.54
N PRO A 177 7.46 13.45 11.61
CA PRO A 177 7.92 12.30 12.38
C PRO A 177 7.62 10.94 11.70
N TYR A 178 7.02 10.96 10.50
CA TYR A 178 6.51 9.77 9.84
C TYR A 178 7.57 8.69 9.60
N SER A 179 8.74 9.04 9.05
CA SER A 179 9.85 8.10 8.86
C SER A 179 10.28 7.43 10.16
N ALA A 180 10.31 8.16 11.28
CA ALA A 180 10.63 7.58 12.58
C ALA A 180 9.57 6.55 13.03
N LYS A 181 8.28 6.79 12.77
CA LYS A 181 7.20 5.81 13.02
C LYS A 181 7.39 4.56 12.17
N VAL A 182 7.67 4.73 10.88
CA VAL A 182 7.93 3.61 9.95
C VAL A 182 9.15 2.80 10.39
N TYR A 183 10.25 3.47 10.74
CA TYR A 183 11.45 2.79 11.23
C TYR A 183 11.19 2.02 12.53
N LYS A 184 10.37 2.56 13.44
CA LYS A 184 9.99 1.84 14.67
C LYS A 184 9.26 0.52 14.35
N GLU A 185 8.33 0.52 13.40
CA GLU A 185 7.66 -0.72 12.97
C GLU A 185 8.63 -1.66 12.22
N PHE A 186 9.49 -1.11 11.37
CA PHE A 186 10.52 -1.87 10.66
C PHE A 186 11.45 -2.63 11.62
N GLN A 187 11.91 -1.96 12.69
CA GLN A 187 12.80 -2.57 13.68
C GLN A 187 12.13 -3.74 14.42
N LYS A 188 10.82 -3.69 14.67
CA LYS A 188 10.09 -4.82 15.27
C LYS A 188 10.14 -6.05 14.36
N LEU A 189 9.90 -5.86 13.07
CA LEU A 189 9.95 -6.95 12.07
C LEU A 189 11.38 -7.49 11.91
N TYR A 190 12.37 -6.59 11.92
CA TYR A 190 13.78 -6.95 11.83
C TYR A 190 14.24 -7.79 13.03
N ASN A 191 13.89 -7.37 14.25
CA ASN A 191 14.25 -8.09 15.47
C ASN A 191 13.60 -9.48 15.53
N PHE A 192 12.36 -9.60 15.07
CA PHE A 192 11.68 -10.89 14.98
C PHE A 192 12.41 -11.82 14.00
N TYR A 193 12.77 -11.33 12.82
CA TYR A 193 13.54 -12.08 11.83
C TYR A 193 14.90 -12.57 12.35
N GLN A 194 15.62 -11.72 13.10
CA GLN A 194 16.91 -12.12 13.67
C GLN A 194 16.77 -13.23 14.72
N LYS A 195 15.69 -13.19 15.52
CA LYS A 195 15.44 -14.15 16.59
C LYS A 195 14.94 -15.50 16.06
N ASP A 196 14.14 -15.49 14.99
CA ASP A 196 13.59 -16.67 14.34
C ASP A 196 13.78 -16.55 12.82
N LYS A 197 14.96 -17.03 12.36
CA LYS A 197 15.40 -16.98 10.95
C LYS A 197 14.44 -17.67 9.97
N THR A 198 13.40 -18.34 10.46
CA THR A 198 12.46 -19.12 9.66
C THR A 198 11.08 -18.48 9.49
N LYS A 199 10.79 -17.35 10.16
CA LYS A 199 9.45 -16.74 10.13
C LYS A 199 9.48 -15.22 9.95
N LEU A 200 9.56 -14.74 8.71
CA LEU A 200 8.98 -13.45 8.34
C LEU A 200 7.58 -13.70 7.77
N TYR A 201 6.57 -13.70 8.64
CA TYR A 201 5.19 -13.77 8.17
C TYR A 201 4.69 -12.38 7.80
N TYR A 202 4.93 -11.99 6.56
CA TYR A 202 4.08 -10.96 5.98
C TYR A 202 2.68 -11.56 5.83
N ARG A 203 1.70 -11.02 6.54
CA ARG A 203 0.31 -11.42 6.32
C ARG A 203 -0.05 -11.07 4.87
N ASP A 204 -0.45 -12.07 4.10
CA ASP A 204 -1.03 -11.85 2.78
C ASP A 204 -2.35 -11.09 2.96
N PRO A 205 -2.57 -9.98 2.24
CA PRO A 205 -3.78 -9.20 2.37
C PRO A 205 -4.95 -9.77 1.55
N SER A 206 -4.84 -10.97 0.95
CA SER A 206 -5.97 -11.69 0.33
C SER A 206 -7.07 -12.07 1.34
#